data_AF-A0A4Q1SHA3-F1
#
_entry.id   AF-A0A4Q1SHA3-F1
#
_cell.length_a   1.000
_cell.length_b   1.000
_cell.length_c   1.000
_cell.angle_alpha   90.00
_cell.angle_beta   90.00
_cell.angle_gamma   90.00
#
_symmetry.space_group_name_H-M   'P 1'
#
loop_
_entity.id
_entity.type
_entity.pdbx_description
1 polymer ?
#
loop_
_entity_poly.entity_id
_entity_poly.type
_entity_poly.pdbx_seq_one_letter_code
_entity_poly.pdbx_strand_id
1 'polypeptide(L)'
;MRGSYESTPMLKLTAASGEDPEKLVRLLSGVLLASGGWVLSRATQGREVAEIDFEFVRSTCIEIYAALVASGIELSRESHYQLAELCACTRRLMREKAYGIARIDLVIYGDASARVADPELSLREV
;
A
#
# COMPACT_ATOMS: atom_id res chain seq x y z
N MET A 1 -28.36 10.25 -16.85
CA MET A 1 -27.15 9.46 -16.56
C MET A 1 -26.74 9.73 -15.14
N ARG A 2 -27.20 8.89 -14.19
CA ARG A 2 -26.89 9.05 -12.77
C ARG A 2 -25.54 8.38 -12.52
N GLY A 3 -24.52 9.18 -12.25
CA GLY A 3 -23.27 8.69 -11.70
C GLY A 3 -23.56 8.16 -10.31
N SER A 4 -23.64 6.83 -10.19
CA SER A 4 -23.50 6.16 -8.91
C SER A 4 -22.16 6.63 -8.34
N TYR A 5 -22.18 7.16 -7.12
CA TYR A 5 -20.99 7.40 -6.31
C TYR A 5 -20.37 6.03 -6.05
N GLU A 6 -19.62 5.50 -7.01
CA GLU A 6 -18.82 4.32 -6.75
C GLU A 6 -17.76 4.77 -5.76
N SER A 7 -17.96 4.44 -4.47
CA SER A 7 -17.00 4.74 -3.42
C SER A 7 -15.66 4.20 -3.88
N THR A 8 -14.73 5.10 -4.21
CA THR A 8 -13.34 4.76 -4.51
C THR A 8 -12.87 3.83 -3.39
N PRO A 9 -12.53 2.56 -3.67
CA PRO A 9 -12.07 1.67 -2.63
C PRO A 9 -10.86 2.30 -1.95
N MET A 10 -11.01 2.62 -0.66
CA MET A 10 -9.97 3.17 0.18
C MET A 10 -9.51 2.05 1.12
N LEU A 11 -8.31 1.54 0.88
CA LEU A 11 -7.70 0.50 1.71
C LEU A 11 -6.73 1.15 2.69
N LYS A 12 -6.72 0.64 3.91
CA LYS A 12 -5.75 1.03 4.94
C LYS A 12 -4.79 -0.12 5.13
N LEU A 13 -3.54 0.10 4.74
CA LEU A 13 -2.51 -0.93 4.76
C LEU A 13 -1.48 -0.60 5.84
N THR A 14 -0.98 -1.64 6.46
CA THR A 14 0.12 -1.59 7.41
C THR A 14 1.27 -2.45 6.92
N ALA A 15 2.50 -1.97 7.13
CA ALA A 15 3.71 -2.69 6.81
C ALA A 15 4.79 -2.46 7.87
N ALA A 16 5.82 -3.30 7.85
CA ALA A 16 7.07 -3.11 8.58
C ALA A 16 8.24 -2.92 7.63
N SER A 17 9.27 -2.19 8.06
CA SER A 17 10.53 -2.08 7.33
C SER A 17 11.69 -1.73 8.27
N GLY A 18 12.86 -2.34 8.06
CA GLY A 18 14.10 -1.97 8.74
C GLY A 18 14.82 -0.76 8.14
N GLU A 19 14.30 -0.20 7.04
CA GLU A 19 14.89 0.97 6.37
C GLU A 19 14.53 2.29 7.08
N ASP A 20 15.38 3.30 6.88
CA ASP A 20 15.10 4.66 7.37
C ASP A 20 13.81 5.23 6.73
N PRO A 21 12.85 5.75 7.53
CA PRO A 21 11.56 6.23 7.01
C PRO A 21 11.67 7.26 5.90
N GLU A 22 12.63 8.20 5.98
CA GLU A 22 12.77 9.22 4.92
C GLU A 22 13.27 8.61 3.61
N LYS A 23 14.22 7.68 3.68
CA LYS A 23 14.70 6.94 2.50
C LYS A 23 13.58 6.11 1.90
N LEU A 24 12.82 5.42 2.76
CA LEU A 24 11.74 4.55 2.34
C LEU A 24 10.62 5.34 1.64
N VAL A 25 10.21 6.47 2.20
CA VAL A 25 9.22 7.35 1.57
C VAL A 25 9.68 7.83 0.19
N ARG A 26 10.96 8.20 0.05
CA ARG A 26 11.52 8.62 -1.26
C ARG A 26 11.54 7.47 -2.26
N LEU A 27 11.97 6.29 -1.84
CA LEU A 27 12.00 5.09 -2.68
C LEU A 27 10.59 4.73 -3.15
N LEU A 28 9.65 4.57 -2.22
CA LEU A 28 8.27 4.20 -2.51
C LEU A 28 7.59 5.25 -3.39
N SER A 29 7.82 6.54 -3.15
CA SER A 29 7.27 7.58 -4.01
C SER A 29 7.69 7.40 -5.47
N GLY A 30 8.98 7.10 -5.71
CA GLY A 30 9.49 6.85 -7.07
C GLY A 30 8.93 5.58 -7.70
N VAL A 31 8.89 4.48 -6.93
CA VAL A 31 8.37 3.19 -7.41
C VAL A 31 6.87 3.27 -7.71
N LEU A 32 6.09 3.93 -6.86
CA LEU A 32 4.65 4.12 -7.05
C LEU A 32 4.37 4.92 -8.32
N LEU A 33 5.09 6.03 -8.55
CA LEU A 33 4.96 6.82 -9.77
C LEU A 33 5.31 6.00 -11.02
N ALA A 34 6.39 5.21 -10.97
CA ALA A 34 6.81 4.36 -12.09
C ALA A 34 5.79 3.23 -12.38
N SER A 35 5.02 2.80 -11.36
CA SER A 35 4.04 1.73 -11.45
C SER A 35 2.63 2.22 -11.81
N GLY A 36 2.47 3.51 -12.14
CA GLY A 36 1.19 4.12 -12.51
C GLY A 36 0.34 4.58 -11.32
N GLY A 37 0.95 4.72 -10.15
CA GLY A 37 0.35 5.35 -8.98
C GLY A 37 0.62 6.85 -8.91
N TRP A 38 -0.16 7.53 -8.10
CA TRP A 38 -0.10 8.96 -7.86
C TRP A 38 -0.05 9.22 -6.35
N VAL A 39 1.07 9.77 -5.88
CA VAL A 39 1.23 10.06 -4.45
C VAL A 39 0.46 11.33 -4.11
N LEU A 40 -0.48 11.23 -3.18
CA LEU A 40 -1.28 12.34 -2.67
C LEU A 40 -0.59 13.02 -1.49
N SER A 41 -0.11 12.22 -0.54
CA SER A 41 0.57 12.73 0.64
C SER A 41 1.68 11.78 1.07
N ARG A 42 2.66 12.34 1.77
CA ARG A 42 3.76 11.61 2.37
C ARG A 42 4.14 12.28 3.67
N ALA A 43 4.30 11.50 4.72
CA ALA A 43 4.72 11.99 6.02
C ALA A 43 5.67 10.99 6.68
N THR A 44 6.48 11.50 7.59
CA THR A 44 7.34 10.69 8.45
C THR A 44 7.16 11.21 9.86
N GLN A 45 6.88 10.32 10.80
CA GLN A 45 6.82 10.66 12.22
C GLN A 45 8.06 10.11 12.92
N GLY A 46 9.07 10.98 13.05
CA GLY A 46 10.36 10.60 13.62
C GLY A 46 11.10 9.55 12.77
N ARG A 47 11.78 8.61 13.44
CA ARG A 47 12.53 7.51 12.81
C ARG A 47 11.79 6.18 12.81
N GLU A 48 10.52 6.18 13.20
CA GLU A 48 9.79 4.96 13.48
C GLU A 48 8.56 4.75 12.61
N VAL A 49 8.04 5.80 11.97
CA VAL A 49 6.82 5.68 11.16
C VAL A 49 6.96 6.48 9.87
N ALA A 50 6.62 5.83 8.76
CA ALA A 50 6.40 6.45 7.46
C ALA A 50 4.94 6.28 7.04
N GLU A 51 4.35 7.32 6.47
CA GLU A 51 2.98 7.31 5.96
C GLU A 51 2.99 7.78 4.51
N ILE A 52 2.29 7.03 3.64
CA ILE A 52 2.13 7.39 2.24
C ILE A 52 0.68 7.14 1.84
N ASP A 53 0.06 8.19 1.32
CA ASP A 53 -1.27 8.13 0.71
C ASP A 53 -1.13 8.25 -0.80
N PHE A 54 -1.68 7.29 -1.54
CA PHE A 54 -1.58 7.28 -2.98
C PHE A 54 -2.81 6.67 -3.65
N GLU A 55 -3.03 7.07 -4.89
CA GLU A 55 -4.09 6.57 -5.74
C GLU A 55 -3.52 5.88 -6.98
N PHE A 56 -4.23 4.91 -7.53
CA PHE A 56 -3.84 4.29 -8.79
C PHE A 56 -5.05 3.79 -9.56
N VAL A 57 -4.88 3.61 -10.87
CA VAL A 57 -5.91 3.01 -11.72
C VAL A 57 -5.92 1.51 -11.48
N ARG A 58 -7.08 0.92 -11.17
CA ARG A 58 -7.18 -0.48 -10.74
C ARG A 58 -6.54 -1.47 -11.73
N SER A 59 -6.49 -1.18 -13.02
CA SER A 59 -5.78 -2.00 -14.01
C SER A 59 -4.29 -2.22 -13.68
N THR A 60 -3.65 -1.32 -12.93
CA THR A 60 -2.24 -1.43 -12.50
C THR A 60 -2.07 -2.05 -11.10
N CYS A 61 -3.13 -2.64 -10.54
CA CYS A 61 -3.11 -3.16 -9.16
C CYS A 61 -2.03 -4.22 -8.92
N ILE A 62 -1.71 -5.05 -9.92
CA ILE A 62 -0.70 -6.10 -9.80
C ILE A 62 0.70 -5.47 -9.77
N GLU A 63 0.93 -4.47 -10.62
CA GLU A 63 2.17 -3.71 -10.68
C GLU A 63 2.42 -2.98 -9.36
N ILE A 64 1.40 -2.32 -8.81
CA ILE A 64 1.47 -1.66 -7.50
C ILE A 64 1.77 -2.67 -6.39
N TYR A 65 1.08 -3.80 -6.36
CA TYR A 65 1.30 -4.81 -5.33
C TYR A 65 2.72 -5.39 -5.41
N ALA A 66 3.19 -5.72 -6.62
CA ALA A 66 4.55 -6.21 -6.84
C ALA A 66 5.60 -5.16 -6.46
N ALA A 67 5.36 -3.89 -6.79
CA ALA A 67 6.21 -2.76 -6.44
C ALA A 67 6.39 -2.60 -4.93
N LEU A 68 5.30 -2.69 -4.17
CA LEU A 68 5.35 -2.62 -2.71
C LEU A 68 6.23 -3.74 -2.15
N VAL A 69 5.95 -5.00 -2.52
CA VAL A 69 6.74 -6.15 -2.05
C VAL A 69 8.21 -6.07 -2.46
N ALA A 70 8.50 -5.62 -3.69
CA ALA A 70 9.86 -5.47 -4.19
C ALA A 70 10.64 -4.33 -3.52
N SER A 71 9.95 -3.38 -2.88
CA SER A 71 10.57 -2.25 -2.18
C SER A 71 11.13 -2.63 -0.81
N GLY A 72 10.99 -3.89 -0.38
CA GLY A 72 11.51 -4.38 0.90
C GLY A 72 10.65 -3.98 2.10
N ILE A 73 9.38 -3.66 1.89
CA ILE A 73 8.41 -3.54 2.97
C ILE A 73 7.71 -4.87 3.18
N GLU A 74 7.47 -5.21 4.43
CA GLU A 74 6.74 -6.40 4.83
C GLU A 74 5.31 -6.01 5.17
N LEU A 75 4.38 -6.23 4.24
CA LEU A 75 2.97 -5.95 4.49
C LEU A 75 2.44 -6.89 5.58
N SER A 76 1.57 -6.36 6.44
CA SER A 76 0.83 -7.21 7.38
C SER A 76 -0.03 -8.22 6.63
N ARG A 77 -0.37 -9.32 7.30
CA ARG A 77 -1.18 -10.38 6.70
C ARG A 77 -2.52 -9.86 6.16
N GLU A 78 -3.18 -9.01 6.94
CA GLU A 78 -4.44 -8.37 6.53
C GLU A 78 -4.24 -7.46 5.30
N SER A 79 -3.16 -6.67 5.27
CA SER A 79 -2.83 -5.81 4.13
C SER A 79 -2.57 -6.62 2.85
N HIS A 80 -1.88 -7.75 2.98
CA HIS A 80 -1.68 -8.70 1.89
C HIS A 80 -3.01 -9.23 1.35
N TYR A 81 -3.94 -9.64 2.23
CA TYR A 81 -5.25 -10.13 1.81
C TYR A 81 -6.07 -9.05 1.11
N GLN A 82 -6.11 -7.84 1.67
CA GLN A 82 -6.87 -6.72 1.10
C GLN A 82 -6.38 -6.35 -0.31
N LEU A 83 -5.06 -6.22 -0.50
CA LEU A 83 -4.50 -5.97 -1.83
C LEU A 83 -4.73 -7.12 -2.80
N ALA A 84 -4.55 -8.36 -2.35
CA ALA A 84 -4.78 -9.54 -3.17
C ALA A 84 -6.26 -9.66 -3.60
N GLU A 85 -7.19 -9.35 -2.70
CA GLU A 85 -8.61 -9.31 -2.99
C GLU A 85 -8.95 -8.20 -3.99
N LEU A 86 -8.39 -7.00 -3.82
CA LEU A 86 -8.56 -5.91 -4.79
C LEU A 86 -8.09 -6.36 -6.18
N CYS A 87 -6.91 -6.99 -6.27
CA CYS A 87 -6.36 -7.51 -7.52
C CYS A 87 -7.27 -8.59 -8.14
N ALA A 88 -7.72 -9.55 -7.33
CA ALA A 88 -8.61 -10.61 -7.78
C ALA A 88 -9.97 -10.07 -8.26
N CYS A 89 -10.53 -9.10 -7.55
CA CYS A 89 -11.77 -8.41 -7.89
C CYS A 89 -11.62 -7.64 -9.20
N THR A 90 -10.54 -6.85 -9.36
CA THR A 90 -10.26 -6.13 -10.60
C THR A 90 -10.13 -7.10 -11.77
N ARG A 91 -9.37 -8.19 -11.61
CA ARG A 91 -9.19 -9.21 -12.66
C ARG A 91 -10.51 -9.84 -13.09
N ARG A 92 -11.42 -10.14 -12.14
CA ARG A 92 -12.74 -10.72 -12.42
C ARG A 92 -13.68 -9.73 -13.12
N LEU A 93 -13.60 -8.45 -12.75
CA LEU A 93 -14.49 -7.39 -13.22
C LEU A 93 -13.78 -6.39 -14.15
N MET A 94 -12.78 -6.83 -14.92
CA MET A 94 -11.90 -5.93 -15.70
C MET A 94 -12.69 -4.95 -16.58
N ARG A 95 -13.74 -5.43 -17.26
CA ARG A 95 -14.55 -4.59 -18.16
C ARG A 95 -15.25 -3.43 -17.45
N GLU A 96 -15.56 -3.59 -16.17
CA GLU A 96 -16.32 -2.63 -15.37
C GLU A 96 -15.43 -1.79 -14.46
N LYS A 97 -14.35 -2.39 -13.92
CA LYS A 97 -13.55 -1.82 -12.84
C LYS A 97 -12.14 -1.41 -13.26
N ALA A 98 -11.66 -1.73 -14.47
CA ALA A 98 -10.27 -1.46 -14.87
C ALA A 98 -9.86 0.01 -14.72
N TYR A 99 -10.76 0.93 -15.06
CA TYR A 99 -10.51 2.38 -14.99
C TYR A 99 -10.94 3.02 -13.67
N GLY A 100 -11.43 2.23 -12.71
CA GLY A 100 -11.72 2.72 -11.38
C GLY A 100 -10.43 3.15 -10.69
N ILE A 101 -10.50 4.19 -9.86
CA ILE A 101 -9.39 4.60 -9.00
C ILE A 101 -9.49 3.81 -7.69
N ALA A 102 -8.35 3.35 -7.18
CA ALA A 102 -8.23 2.84 -5.82
C ALA A 102 -7.31 3.77 -5.03
N ARG A 103 -7.64 4.02 -3.77
CA ARG A 103 -6.83 4.82 -2.84
C ARG A 103 -6.27 3.93 -1.75
N ILE A 104 -5.00 4.14 -1.42
CA ILE A 104 -4.29 3.40 -0.38
C ILE A 104 -3.74 4.40 0.62
N ASP A 105 -4.08 4.17 1.88
CA ASP A 105 -3.45 4.80 3.03
C ASP A 105 -2.48 3.78 3.64
N LEU A 106 -1.18 3.96 3.40
CA LEU A 106 -0.13 3.02 3.81
C LEU A 106 0.65 3.60 4.99
N VAL A 107 0.62 2.88 6.11
CA VAL A 107 1.45 3.17 7.28
C VAL A 107 2.53 2.09 7.40
N ILE A 108 3.78 2.53 7.58
CA ILE A 108 4.94 1.66 7.66
C ILE A 108 5.65 1.92 8.98
N TYR A 109 5.79 0.87 9.78
CA TYR A 109 6.46 0.91 11.07
C TYR A 109 7.90 0.42 10.94
N GLY A 110 8.83 1.12 11.59
CA GLY A 110 10.19 0.65 11.80
C GLY A 110 10.21 -0.55 12.77
N ASP A 111 11.29 -1.32 12.77
CA ASP A 111 11.44 -2.56 13.58
C ASP A 111 11.05 -2.40 15.06
N ALA A 112 11.38 -1.27 15.68
CA ALA A 112 11.04 -1.00 17.08
C ALA A 112 9.54 -0.76 17.30
N SER A 113 8.86 -0.16 16.32
CA SER A 113 7.45 0.24 16.39
C SER A 113 6.50 -0.84 15.85
N ALA A 114 6.97 -1.66 14.91
CA ALA A 114 6.22 -2.80 14.37
C ALA A 114 5.79 -3.79 15.46
N ARG A 115 6.65 -3.97 16.49
CA ARG A 115 6.36 -4.82 17.67
C ARG A 115 5.18 -4.34 18.51
N VAL A 116 4.83 -3.06 18.44
CA VAL A 116 3.72 -2.45 19.21
C VAL A 116 2.45 -2.33 18.36
N ALA A 117 2.60 -2.10 17.06
CA ALA A 117 1.48 -1.94 16.14
C ALA A 117 0.82 -3.28 15.75
N ASP A 118 1.60 -4.37 15.70
CA ASP A 118 1.08 -5.67 15.28
C ASP A 118 1.89 -6.84 15.90
N PRO A 119 1.32 -7.61 16.85
CA PRO A 119 2.04 -8.73 17.48
C PRO A 119 2.30 -9.90 16.52
N GLU A 120 1.65 -9.98 15.36
CA GLU A 120 1.89 -11.05 14.38
C GLU A 120 3.14 -10.79 13.51
N LEU A 121 3.51 -9.52 13.29
CA LEU A 121 4.75 -9.14 12.59
C LEU A 121 6.02 -9.46 13.42
N SER A 122 5.85 -9.69 14.73
CA SER A 122 6.93 -10.01 15.69
C SER A 122 7.33 -11.50 15.72
N LEU A 123 6.53 -12.41 15.13
CA LEU A 123 6.69 -13.85 15.36
C LEU A 123 7.77 -14.56 14.51
N ARG A 124 8.64 -13.82 13.82
CA ARG A 124 9.66 -14.40 12.93
C ARG A 124 11.06 -13.86 13.17
N GLU A 125 11.56 -14.00 14.39
CA GLU A 125 12.99 -14.18 14.66
C GLU A 125 13.18 -15.53 15.38
N VAL A 126 13.37 -16.61 14.60
CA VAL A 126 13.98 -17.88 15.07
C VAL A 126 14.93 -18.37 13.98
#